data_AF-A0A392TYP8-F1
#
_entry.id   AF-A0A392TYP8-F1
#
_cell.length_a   1.000
_cell.length_b   1.000
_cell.length_c   1.000
_cell.angle_alpha   90.00
_cell.angle_beta   90.00
_cell.angle_gamma   90.00
#
_symmetry.space_group_name_H-M   'P 1'
#
loop_
_entity.id
_entity.type
_entity.pdbx_description
1 polymer ?
#
loop_
_entity_poly.entity_id
_entity_poly.type
_entity_poly.pdbx_seq_one_letter_code
_entity_poly.pdbx_strand_id
1 'polypeptide(L)' 'VYWIKCNTDGAALGCPGLATYSGIFRDSFAATLGCFAKNLSLPMLFRQRLLG' A
#
# COMPACT_ATOMS: atom_id res chain seq x y z
N VAL A 1 25.53 2.09 -4.67
CA VAL A 1 24.56 1.33 -3.86
C VAL A 1 23.26 1.27 -4.66
N TYR A 2 22.81 0.08 -5.03
CA TYR A 2 21.55 -0.12 -5.75
C TYR A 2 20.51 -0.62 -4.75
N TRP A 3 19.38 0.07 -4.66
CA TRP A 3 18.28 -0.31 -3.77
C TRP A 3 16.95 -0.25 -4.51
N ILE A 4 16.01 -1.07 -4.06
CA ILE A 4 14.62 -1.04 -4.49
C ILE A 4 13.78 -0.71 -3.26
N LYS A 5 12.97 0.34 -3.35
CA LYS A 5 12.00 0.72 -2.32
C LYS A 5 10.61 0.31 -2.77
N CYS A 6 9.84 -0.22 -1.84
CA CYS A 6 8.40 -0.42 -1.99
C CYS A 6 7.68 0.61 -1.13
N ASN A 7 6.92 1.49 -1.75
CA ASN A 7 5.99 2.39 -1.06
C ASN A 7 4.61 1.75 -1.10
N THR A 8 3.97 1.56 0.06
CA THR A 8 2.62 0.99 0.15
C THR A 8 1.66 1.95 0.81
N ASP A 9 0.44 2.01 0.30
CA ASP A 9 -0.65 2.80 0.87
C ASP A 9 -1.94 1.97 0.93
N GLY A 10 -2.77 2.26 1.93
CA GLY A 10 -4.01 1.55 2.18
C GLY A 10 -5.18 2.51 2.40
N ALA A 11 -6.32 2.20 1.78
CA ALA A 11 -7.56 2.95 1.95
C ALA A 11 -8.67 2.03 2.48
N ALA A 12 -9.45 2.53 3.44
CA ALA A 12 -10.58 1.80 4.02
C ALA A 12 -11.85 2.67 4.02
N LEU A 13 -12.98 2.07 3.68
CA LEU A 13 -14.31 2.67 3.74
C LEU A 13 -15.07 2.12 4.95
N GLY A 14 -14.90 2.78 6.09
CA GLY A 14 -15.51 2.39 7.37
C GLY A 14 -14.68 1.42 8.21
N CYS A 15 -15.12 1.17 9.45
CA CYS A 15 -14.47 0.23 10.38
C CYS A 15 -15.55 -0.42 11.30
N PRO A 16 -15.95 -1.67 11.05
CA PRO A 16 -15.55 -2.56 9.95
C PRO A 16 -16.04 -2.08 8.57
N GLY A 17 -15.24 -2.27 7.53
CA GLY A 17 -15.54 -1.76 6.19
C GLY A 17 -14.69 -2.36 5.08
N LEU A 18 -14.97 -2.00 3.83
CA LEU A 18 -14.17 -2.41 2.67
C LEU A 18 -12.77 -1.82 2.79
N ALA A 19 -11.73 -2.64 2.63
CA ALA A 19 -10.35 -2.19 2.64
C ALA A 19 -9.66 -2.51 1.33
N THR A 20 -8.72 -1.66 0.93
CA THR A 20 -7.88 -1.82 -0.24
C THR A 20 -6.46 -1.43 0.12
N TYR A 21 -5.49 -2.02 -0.57
CA TYR A 21 -4.10 -1.60 -0.44
C TYR A 21 -3.40 -1.66 -1.78
N SER A 22 -2.38 -0.84 -1.93
CA SER A 22 -1.60 -0.72 -3.15
C SER A 22 -0.14 -0.41 -2.83
N GLY A 23 0.72 -0.51 -3.83
CA GLY A 23 2.09 -0.09 -3.71
C GLY A 23 2.83 0.06 -5.02
N ILE A 24 3.97 0.74 -4.95
CA ILE A 24 4.85 1.02 -6.09
C ILE A 24 6.30 0.66 -5.73
N PHE A 25 6.96 -0.05 -6.64
CA PHE A 25 8.38 -0.36 -6.55
C PHE A 25 9.19 0.68 -7.32
N ARG A 26 10.19 1.26 -6.67
CA ARG A 26 11.07 2.28 -7.23
C ARG A 26 12.53 1.89 -7.00
N ASP A 27 13.39 2.08 -7.99
CA ASP A 27 14.83 1.89 -7.79
C ASP A 27 15.50 3.13 -7.17
N SER A 28 16.81 3.02 -6.93
CA SER A 28 17.64 4.10 -6.38
C SER A 28 17.77 5.33 -7.29
N PHE A 29 17.36 5.22 -8.55
CA PHE A 29 17.32 6.30 -9.54
C PHE A 29 15.92 6.89 -9.69
N ALA A 30 14.99 6.50 -8.80
CA ALA A 30 13.59 6.87 -8.85
C ALA A 30 12.87 6.38 -10.13
N ALA A 31 13.36 5.34 -10.80
CA ALA A 31 12.61 4.67 -11.86
C ALA A 31 11.50 3.80 -11.26
N THR A 32 10.30 3.83 -11.86
CA THR A 32 9.22 2.90 -11.49
C THR A 32 9.51 1.52 -12.07
N LEU A 33 9.60 0.51 -11.21
CA LEU A 33 9.79 -0.88 -11.62
C LEU A 33 8.46 -1.64 -11.75
N GLY A 34 7.41 -1.18 -11.07
CA GLY A 34 6.07 -1.75 -11.15
C GLY A 34 5.16 -1.29 -10.01
N CYS A 35 3.89 -1.68 -10.08
CA CYS A 35 2.88 -1.38 -9.05
C CYS A 35 1.92 -2.56 -8.84
N PHE A 36 1.25 -2.57 -7.70
CA PHE A 36 0.16 -3.51 -7.40
C PHE A 36 -0.98 -2.80 -6.69
N ALA A 37 -2.19 -3.32 -6.86
CA ALA A 37 -3.38 -2.90 -6.13
C ALA A 37 -4.27 -4.12 -5.85
N LYS A 38 -4.81 -4.23 -4.64
CA LYS A 38 -5.66 -5.36 -4.25
C LYS A 38 -6.76 -4.93 -3.28
N ASN A 39 -7.96 -5.44 -3.54
CA ASN A 39 -9.09 -5.35 -2.62
C ASN A 39 -8.95 -6.41 -1.52
N LEU A 40 -9.10 -5.98 -0.26
CA LEU A 40 -9.28 -6.84 0.89
C LEU A 40 -10.79 -7.11 1.01
N SER A 41 -11.22 -8.25 0.47
CA SER A 41 -12.62 -8.69 0.45
C SER A 41 -13.17 -9.12 1.83
N LEU A 42 -12.49 -8.77 2.93
CA LEU A 42 -12.94 -9.03 4.30
C LEU A 42 -13.05 -7.69 5.05
N PRO A 43 -14.09 -7.49 5.88
CA PRO A 43 -14.18 -6.33 6.74
C PRO A 43 -13.04 -6.37 7.76
N MET A 44 -11.94 -5.70 7.43
CA MET A 44 -10.79 -5.58 8.33
C MET A 44 -11.06 -4.44 9.31
N LEU A 45 -10.77 -4.68 10.59
CA LEU A 45 -10.51 -3.63 11.58
C LEU A 45 -9.23 -2.89 11.13
N PHE A 46 -9.39 -1.92 10.24
CA PHE A 46 -8.30 -1.07 9.78
C PHE A 46 -7.88 -0.16 10.94
N ARG A 47 -6.96 -0.65 11.78
CA ARG A 47 -6.24 0.19 12.74
C ARG A 47 -5.25 1.02 11.94
N GLN A 48 -5.72 2.18 11.47
CA GLN A 48 -4.91 3.16 10.78
C GLN A 48 -3.81 3.66 11.71
N ARG A 49 -2.63 3.05 11.61
CA ARG A 49 -1.39 3.59 12.16
C ARG A 49 -0.23 3.33 11.20
N LEU A 50 -0.38 3.82 9.98
CA LEU A 50 0.75 4.33 9.21
C LEU A 50 0.97 5.76 9.73
N LEU A 51 1.74 5.88 10.82
CA LEU A 51 2.32 7.18 11.18
C LEU A 51 3.27 7.56 10.03
N GLY A 52 3.09 8.79 9.54
CA GLY A 52 3.97 9.41 8.56
C GLY A 52 5.42 9.53 9.03
#